data_AF-A0A957SHP5-F1
#
_entry.id   AF-A0A957SHP5-F1
#
_cell.length_a   1.000
_cell.length_b   1.000
_cell.length_c   1.000
_cell.angle_alpha   90.00
_cell.angle_beta   90.00
_cell.angle_gamma   90.00
#
_symmetry.space_group_name_H-M   'P 1'
#
loop_
_entity.id
_entity.type
_entity.pdbx_description
1 polymer ?
#
loop_
_entity_poly.entity_id
_entity_poly.type
_entity_poly.pdbx_seq_one_letter_code
_entity_poly.pdbx_strand_id
1 'polypeptide(L)'
;MSSLKMIVGLGNPGPRYANNRHNIGFRAVELYAERHNFAFSRIQLKASVADGWVSMPSALASPQAASAQENSETRGFLGSLFQPSAERQKVLLAKPQTYMNTSGEAVGALASYYSVEPADILVIHDDLDLAPGQIRLRPGGGSGGQNG
;
A
#
# COMPACT_ATOMS: atom_id res chain seq x y z
N MET A 1 -2.26 -16.72 -0.47
CA MET A 1 -2.12 -15.29 -0.09
C MET A 1 -0.71 -14.88 -0.42
N SER A 2 -0.53 -13.89 -1.29
CA SER A 2 0.82 -13.40 -1.58
C SER A 2 1.36 -12.66 -0.36
N SER A 3 2.64 -12.83 -0.05
CA SER A 3 3.29 -12.13 1.07
C SER A 3 3.60 -10.67 0.74
N LEU A 4 3.31 -10.21 -0.48
CA LEU A 4 3.55 -8.85 -0.95
C LEU A 4 2.22 -8.14 -1.11
N LYS A 5 2.06 -6.97 -0.49
CA LYS A 5 0.92 -6.09 -0.75
C LYS A 5 1.33 -4.99 -1.72
N MET A 6 0.45 -4.60 -2.62
CA MET A 6 0.68 -3.48 -3.53
C MET A 6 -0.25 -2.32 -3.18
N ILE A 7 0.31 -1.11 -3.06
CA ILE A 7 -0.46 0.12 -2.83
C ILE A 7 -0.23 1.03 -4.03
N VAL A 8 -1.30 1.31 -4.77
CA VAL A 8 -1.28 2.11 -5.98
C VAL A 8 -1.93 3.45 -5.71
N GLY A 9 -1.23 4.55 -5.99
CA GLY A 9 -1.83 5.87 -6.07
C GLY A 9 -2.18 6.18 -7.51
N LEU A 10 -3.44 6.50 -7.81
CA LEU A 10 -3.83 6.97 -9.14
C LEU A 10 -3.58 8.49 -9.29
N GLY A 11 -3.33 8.91 -10.52
CA GLY A 11 -3.00 10.29 -10.86
C GLY A 11 -2.45 10.42 -12.28
N ASN A 12 -2.29 11.65 -12.76
CA ASN A 12 -1.63 11.96 -14.02
C ASN A 12 -0.20 12.47 -13.79
N PRO A 13 0.80 12.00 -14.55
CA PRO A 13 2.18 12.44 -14.43
C PRO A 13 2.40 13.82 -15.06
N GLY A 14 3.40 14.54 -14.55
CA GLY A 14 3.84 15.84 -15.08
C GLY A 14 3.34 17.04 -14.27
N PRO A 15 4.05 18.18 -14.35
CA PRO A 15 3.85 19.32 -13.46
C PRO A 15 2.47 19.97 -13.59
N ARG A 16 1.83 19.86 -14.76
CA ARG A 16 0.49 20.40 -15.02
C ARG A 16 -0.58 19.80 -14.10
N TYR A 17 -0.40 18.56 -13.65
CA TYR A 17 -1.42 17.84 -12.89
C TYR A 17 -1.12 17.75 -11.39
N ALA A 18 0.06 18.19 -10.95
CA ALA A 18 0.57 18.01 -9.58
C ALA A 18 -0.41 18.52 -8.50
N ASN A 19 -1.13 19.61 -8.78
CA ASN A 19 -2.08 20.23 -7.84
C ASN A 19 -3.56 19.91 -8.14
N ASN A 20 -3.85 18.96 -9.03
CA ASN A 20 -5.22 18.54 -9.33
C ASN A 20 -5.74 17.57 -8.25
N ARG A 21 -7.05 17.62 -7.96
CA ARG A 21 -7.76 16.67 -7.09
C ARG A 21 -7.59 15.22 -7.57
N HIS A 22 -7.52 15.01 -8.88
CA HIS A 22 -7.25 13.69 -9.46
C HIS A 22 -5.88 13.08 -9.10
N ASN A 23 -4.95 13.88 -8.58
CA ASN A 23 -3.64 13.39 -8.15
C ASN A 23 -3.58 13.09 -6.63
N ILE A 24 -4.73 13.05 -5.94
CA ILE A 24 -4.75 12.72 -4.51
C ILE A 24 -4.17 11.32 -4.23
N GLY A 25 -4.36 10.37 -5.15
CA GLY A 25 -3.78 9.03 -5.06
C GLY A 25 -2.25 9.09 -5.03
N PHE A 26 -1.62 9.82 -5.95
CA PHE A 26 -0.16 10.05 -5.94
C PHE A 26 0.31 10.67 -4.63
N ARG A 27 -0.37 11.73 -4.17
CA ARG A 27 -0.01 12.41 -2.92
C ARG A 27 -0.13 11.49 -1.70
N ALA A 28 -1.14 10.64 -1.66
CA ALA A 28 -1.33 9.69 -0.57
C ALA A 28 -0.20 8.67 -0.50
N VAL A 29 0.21 8.09 -1.64
CA VAL A 29 1.32 7.12 -1.65
C VAL A 29 2.69 7.77 -1.46
N GLU A 30 2.87 9.03 -1.87
CA GLU A 30 4.07 9.83 -1.57
C GLU A 30 4.19 10.09 -0.07
N LEU A 31 3.13 10.57 0.58
CA LEU A 31 3.11 10.79 2.02
C LEU A 31 3.31 9.48 2.79
N TYR A 32 2.76 8.37 2.31
CA TYR A 32 2.99 7.05 2.89
C TYR A 32 4.47 6.63 2.74
N ALA A 33 5.06 6.81 1.55
CA ALA A 33 6.47 6.54 1.32
C ALA A 33 7.37 7.36 2.26
N GLU A 34 7.12 8.67 2.38
CA GLU A 34 7.86 9.57 3.26
C GLU A 34 7.80 9.12 4.73
N ARG A 35 6.59 8.82 5.24
CA ARG A 35 6.40 8.35 6.63
C ARG A 35 7.12 7.04 6.93
N HIS A 36 7.31 6.20 5.92
CA HIS A 36 7.96 4.90 6.05
C HIS A 36 9.39 4.88 5.51
N ASN A 37 9.97 6.04 5.16
CA ASN A 37 11.31 6.19 4.59
C ASN A 37 11.53 5.36 3.31
N PHE A 38 10.51 5.23 2.47
CA PHE A 38 10.62 4.64 1.14
C PHE A 38 10.93 5.72 0.12
N ALA A 39 11.74 5.38 -0.89
CA ALA A 39 12.09 6.27 -1.97
C ALA A 39 11.58 5.72 -3.31
N PHE A 40 10.88 6.55 -4.06
CA PHE A 40 10.54 6.28 -5.46
C PHE A 40 11.79 6.40 -6.34
N SER A 41 12.63 5.37 -6.30
CA SER A 41 13.99 5.39 -6.85
C SER A 41 14.09 4.82 -8.27
N ARG A 42 13.06 4.11 -8.75
CA ARG A 42 13.08 3.49 -10.07
C ARG A 42 11.75 3.60 -10.79
N ILE A 43 11.83 3.60 -12.13
CA ILE A 43 10.69 3.37 -13.01
C ILE A 43 10.70 1.90 -13.42
N GLN A 44 9.55 1.25 -13.31
CA GLN A 44 9.36 -0.15 -13.69
C GLN A 44 7.97 -0.33 -14.27
N LEU A 45 7.86 -0.96 -15.44
CA LEU A 45 6.58 -1.28 -16.09
C LEU A 45 5.63 -0.06 -16.17
N LYS A 46 6.15 1.07 -16.66
CA LYS A 46 5.45 2.36 -16.77
C LYS A 46 4.97 2.93 -15.43
N ALA A 47 5.53 2.55 -14.29
CA ALA A 47 5.22 3.12 -12.98
C ALA A 47 6.48 3.55 -12.25
N SER A 48 6.39 4.65 -11.49
CA SER A 48 7.39 4.98 -10.47
C SER A 48 7.09 4.13 -9.25
N VAL A 49 8.08 3.38 -8.76
CA VAL A 49 7.88 2.41 -7.68
C VAL A 49 8.84 2.63 -6.53
N ALA A 50 8.38 2.28 -5.34
CA ALA A 50 9.16 2.17 -4.12
C ALA A 50 8.76 0.87 -3.41
N ASP A 51 9.66 0.21 -2.71
CA ASP A 51 9.31 -0.99 -1.95
C ASP A 51 10.09 -1.03 -0.64
N GLY A 52 9.52 -1.73 0.34
CA GLY A 52 10.12 -1.88 1.65
C GLY A 52 9.29 -2.72 2.58
N TRP A 53 9.72 -2.76 3.84
CA TRP A 53 9.07 -3.50 4.90
C TRP A 53 8.38 -2.54 5.85
N VAL A 54 7.11 -2.81 6.15
CA VAL A 54 6.31 -2.03 7.09
C VAL A 54 6.05 -2.88 8.33
N SER A 55 6.24 -2.29 9.50
CA SER A 55 5.90 -2.94 10.78
C SER A 55 4.39 -3.01 10.92
N MET A 56 3.87 -4.20 11.18
CA MET A 56 2.46 -4.40 11.50
C MET A 56 2.22 -4.05 12.97
N PRO A 57 1.12 -3.32 13.30
CA PRO A 57 0.66 -3.22 14.67
C PRO A 57 0.39 -4.61 15.24
N SER A 58 0.71 -4.86 16.51
CA SER A 58 0.51 -6.18 17.12
C SER A 58 -0.95 -6.66 17.07
N ALA A 59 -1.92 -5.74 17.02
CA ALA A 59 -3.34 -6.04 16.88
C ALA A 59 -3.74 -6.57 15.48
N LEU A 60 -2.90 -6.36 14.46
CA LEU A 60 -3.10 -6.84 13.09
C LEU A 60 -2.13 -7.97 12.70
N ALA A 61 -1.23 -8.34 13.61
CA ALA A 61 -0.33 -9.46 13.43
C ALA A 61 -1.11 -10.78 13.45
N SER A 62 -0.72 -11.73 12.60
CA SER A 62 -1.39 -13.02 12.49
C SER A 62 -1.29 -13.77 13.84
N PRO A 63 -2.39 -14.38 14.35
CA PRO A 63 -2.38 -15.12 15.62
C PRO A 63 -1.36 -16.28 15.67
N GLN A 64 -0.91 -16.74 14.50
CA GLN A 64 -0.04 -17.91 14.35
C GLN A 64 1.41 -17.66 14.79
N ALA A 65 1.85 -16.40 14.95
CA ALA A 65 3.20 -16.09 15.45
C ALA A 65 3.37 -16.28 16.97
N ALA A 66 2.27 -16.54 17.70
CA ALA A 66 2.25 -16.56 19.17
C ALA A 66 2.27 -17.96 19.81
N SER A 67 2.47 -19.05 19.05
CA SER A 67 2.36 -20.42 19.56
C SER A 67 3.68 -21.06 20.01
N ALA A 68 4.61 -20.30 20.59
CA ALA A 68 5.69 -20.88 21.38
C ALA A 68 5.18 -21.10 22.81
N GLN A 69 4.98 -22.35 23.21
CA GLN A 69 4.62 -22.69 24.60
C GLN A 69 5.80 -22.37 25.52
N GLU A 70 5.71 -21.29 26.29
CA GLU A 70 6.67 -20.95 27.35
C GLU A 70 6.00 -20.88 28.73
N ASN A 71 6.66 -21.48 29.72
CA ASN A 71 6.20 -21.68 31.08
C ASN A 71 6.05 -20.36 31.87
N SER A 72 5.06 -20.32 32.78
CA SER A 72 4.50 -19.12 33.41
C SER A 72 5.43 -18.31 34.31
N GLU A 73 6.56 -18.85 34.77
CA GLU A 73 7.45 -18.20 35.74
C GLU A 73 8.44 -17.21 35.08
N THR A 74 8.67 -17.35 33.77
CA THR A 74 9.65 -16.56 33.01
C THR A 74 9.09 -15.22 32.48
N ARG A 75 7.76 -15.02 32.55
CA ARG A 75 7.05 -13.84 32.03
C ARG A 75 7.51 -12.50 32.62
N GLY A 76 7.97 -12.48 33.87
CA GLY A 76 8.29 -11.24 34.57
C GLY A 76 9.60 -10.56 34.11
N PHE A 77 10.62 -11.35 33.77
CA PHE A 77 11.97 -10.85 33.50
C PHE A 77 12.37 -10.93 32.01
N LEU A 78 12.01 -12.00 31.30
CA LEU A 78 12.26 -12.09 29.86
C LEU A 78 11.22 -11.37 29.02
N GLY A 79 9.99 -11.19 29.54
CA GLY A 79 8.92 -10.46 28.84
C GLY A 79 9.21 -8.97 28.61
N SER A 80 10.07 -8.35 29.42
CA SER A 80 10.54 -6.97 29.20
C SER A 80 11.75 -6.87 28.28
N LEU A 81 12.48 -7.98 28.08
CA LEU A 81 13.66 -8.07 27.22
C LEU A 81 13.34 -8.55 25.81
N PHE A 82 12.34 -9.42 25.65
CA PHE A 82 11.86 -9.93 24.38
C PHE A 82 10.51 -9.31 24.04
N GLN A 83 10.56 -8.14 23.40
CA GLN A 83 9.41 -7.71 22.60
C GLN A 83 9.33 -8.62 21.39
N PRO A 84 8.20 -9.31 21.13
CA PRO A 84 8.05 -10.10 19.91
C PRO A 84 8.38 -9.20 18.72
N SER A 85 9.27 -9.69 17.84
CA SER A 85 9.67 -8.95 16.64
C SER A 85 8.40 -8.58 15.89
N ALA A 86 8.11 -7.28 15.79
CA ALA A 86 6.90 -6.83 15.12
C ALA A 86 6.83 -7.47 13.72
N GLU A 87 5.73 -8.15 13.43
CA GLU A 87 5.52 -8.80 12.14
C GLU A 87 5.71 -7.74 11.04
N ARG A 88 6.46 -8.08 9.98
CA ARG A 88 6.76 -7.15 8.90
C ARG A 88 6.05 -7.57 7.63
N GLN A 89 5.34 -6.64 7.03
CA GLN A 89 4.67 -6.81 5.74
C GLN A 89 5.54 -6.19 4.65
N LYS A 90 5.86 -6.95 3.60
CA LYS A 90 6.49 -6.39 2.40
C LYS A 90 5.45 -5.62 1.60
N VAL A 91 5.76 -4.39 1.22
CA VAL A 91 4.87 -3.51 0.47
C VAL A 91 5.56 -2.97 -0.77
N LEU A 92 4.86 -2.97 -1.90
CA LEU A 92 5.22 -2.28 -3.13
C LEU A 92 4.31 -1.07 -3.30
N LEU A 93 4.88 0.13 -3.35
CA LEU A 93 4.18 1.35 -3.72
C LEU A 93 4.33 1.60 -5.22
N ALA A 94 3.26 2.02 -5.88
CA ALA A 94 3.27 2.32 -7.30
C ALA A 94 2.53 3.62 -7.63
N LYS A 95 3.12 4.42 -8.52
CA LYS A 95 2.51 5.57 -9.19
C LYS A 95 2.60 5.36 -10.69
N PRO A 96 1.53 4.94 -11.37
CA PRO A 96 1.51 4.85 -12.83
C PRO A 96 2.04 6.14 -13.46
N GLN A 97 2.95 6.02 -14.42
CA GLN A 97 3.46 7.13 -15.23
C GLN A 97 2.76 7.17 -16.60
N THR A 98 1.57 6.55 -16.67
CA THR A 98 0.62 6.64 -17.77
C THR A 98 -0.37 7.77 -17.51
N TYR A 99 -1.23 8.08 -18.48
CA TYR A 99 -2.42 8.88 -18.17
C TYR A 99 -3.39 8.06 -17.30
N MET A 100 -4.23 8.78 -16.56
CA MET A 100 -5.21 8.21 -15.63
C MET A 100 -5.99 7.08 -16.30
N ASN A 101 -6.55 7.33 -17.48
CA ASN A 101 -7.38 6.39 -18.23
C ASN A 101 -6.68 5.11 -18.72
N THR A 102 -5.35 5.05 -18.61
CA THR A 102 -4.54 3.87 -18.99
C THR A 102 -3.71 3.35 -17.82
N SER A 103 -4.03 3.75 -16.58
CA SER A 103 -3.35 3.28 -15.35
C SER A 103 -3.40 1.76 -15.21
N GLY A 104 -4.50 1.13 -15.65
CA GLY A 104 -4.65 -0.32 -15.64
C GLY A 104 -3.54 -1.07 -16.39
N GLU A 105 -2.92 -0.48 -17.42
CA GLU A 105 -1.78 -1.10 -18.11
C GLU A 105 -0.56 -1.25 -17.20
N ALA A 106 -0.24 -0.20 -16.44
CA ALA A 106 0.90 -0.20 -15.52
C ALA A 106 0.62 -1.08 -14.30
N VAL A 107 -0.57 -0.93 -13.71
CA VAL A 107 -0.99 -1.69 -12.51
C VAL A 107 -1.09 -3.19 -12.83
N GLY A 108 -1.73 -3.56 -13.94
CA GLY A 108 -1.87 -4.95 -14.37
C GLY A 108 -0.53 -5.61 -14.70
N ALA A 109 0.38 -4.85 -15.33
CA ALA A 109 1.74 -5.33 -15.61
C ALA A 109 2.53 -5.58 -14.31
N LEU A 110 2.48 -4.65 -13.35
CA LEU A 110 3.11 -4.81 -12.04
C LEU A 110 2.53 -5.99 -11.26
N ALA A 111 1.21 -6.11 -11.19
CA ALA A 111 0.53 -7.20 -10.51
C ALA A 111 0.97 -8.56 -11.07
N SER A 112 0.97 -8.70 -12.40
CA SER A 112 1.45 -9.91 -13.08
C SER A 112 2.92 -10.20 -12.78
N TYR A 113 3.80 -9.19 -12.90
CA TYR A 113 5.24 -9.35 -12.68
C TYR A 113 5.58 -9.79 -11.26
N TYR A 114 4.91 -9.22 -10.27
CA TYR A 114 5.13 -9.53 -8.86
C TYR A 114 4.24 -10.66 -8.32
N SER A 115 3.38 -11.24 -9.16
CA SER A 115 2.39 -12.27 -8.76
C SER A 115 1.52 -11.82 -7.58
N VAL A 116 1.04 -10.57 -7.65
CA VAL A 116 0.16 -9.98 -6.65
C VAL A 116 -1.28 -10.17 -7.09
N GLU A 117 -2.05 -10.87 -6.26
CA GLU A 117 -3.48 -11.09 -6.49
C GLU A 117 -4.28 -9.78 -6.32
N PRO A 118 -5.39 -9.56 -7.02
CA PRO A 118 -6.20 -8.34 -6.87
C PRO A 118 -6.62 -8.02 -5.43
N ALA A 119 -6.88 -9.05 -4.62
CA ALA A 119 -7.22 -8.91 -3.19
C ALA A 119 -6.06 -8.35 -2.33
N ASP A 120 -4.83 -8.40 -2.85
CA ASP A 120 -3.62 -7.88 -2.21
C ASP A 120 -3.21 -6.50 -2.77
N ILE A 121 -4.06 -5.89 -3.63
CA ILE A 121 -3.86 -4.57 -4.22
C ILE A 121 -4.82 -3.56 -3.58
N LEU A 122 -4.27 -2.49 -3.01
CA LEU A 122 -5.01 -1.30 -2.58
C LEU A 122 -4.82 -0.19 -3.60
N VAL A 123 -5.92 0.30 -4.18
CA VAL A 123 -5.91 1.45 -5.09
C VAL A 123 -6.46 2.67 -4.37
N ILE A 124 -5.71 3.77 -4.37
CA ILE A 124 -6.07 5.06 -3.77
C ILE A 124 -6.36 6.06 -4.90
N HIS A 125 -7.57 6.61 -4.91
CA HIS A 125 -8.05 7.56 -5.91
C HIS A 125 -8.99 8.60 -5.27
N ASP A 126 -9.31 9.66 -6.01
CA ASP A 126 -10.32 10.65 -5.61
C ASP A 126 -11.74 10.11 -5.83
N ASP A 127 -12.72 10.64 -5.11
CA ASP A 127 -14.12 10.24 -5.27
C ASP A 127 -14.99 11.50 -5.23
N LEU A 128 -15.72 11.74 -6.32
CA LEU A 128 -16.58 12.93 -6.45
C LEU A 128 -17.82 12.85 -5.56
N ASP A 129 -18.21 11.65 -5.15
CA ASP A 129 -19.36 11.44 -4.26
C ASP A 129 -19.02 11.67 -2.78
N LEU A 130 -17.73 11.82 -2.45
CA LEU A 130 -17.27 12.05 -1.09
C LEU A 130 -17.00 13.53 -0.81
N ALA A 131 -17.45 14.01 0.35
CA ALA A 131 -17.09 15.33 0.81
C ALA A 131 -15.57 15.38 1.13
N PRO A 132 -14.89 16.53 0.94
CA PRO A 132 -13.48 16.67 1.29
C PRO A 132 -13.19 16.22 2.72
N GLY A 133 -12.13 15.41 2.89
CA GLY A 133 -11.71 14.86 4.19
C GLY A 133 -12.40 13.54 4.57
N GLN A 134 -13.40 13.09 3.81
CA GLN A 134 -13.98 11.76 4.01
C GLN A 134 -13.14 10.69 3.31
N ILE A 135 -12.96 9.57 4.00
CA ILE A 135 -12.28 8.39 3.47
C ILE A 135 -13.24 7.20 3.54
N ARG A 136 -13.26 6.40 2.49
CA ARG A 136 -14.07 5.19 2.41
C ARG A 136 -13.24 4.06 1.83
N LEU A 137 -13.26 2.90 2.47
CA LEU A 137 -12.66 1.67 1.96
C LEU A 137 -13.74 0.82 1.31
N ARG A 138 -13.44 0.27 0.13
CA ARG A 138 -14.32 -0.65 -0.59
C ARG A 138 -13.49 -1.80 -1.16
N PRO A 139 -13.81 -3.08 -0.86
CA PRO A 139 -13.09 -4.23 -1.40
C PRO A 139 -13.41 -4.52 -2.87
N GLY A 140 -14.45 -3.89 -3.44
CA GLY A 140 -14.84 -4.03 -4.85
C GLY A 140 -16.00 -3.10 -5.20
N GLY A 141 -16.48 -3.18 -6.44
CA GLY A 141 -17.56 -2.36 -6.98
C GLY A 141 -17.22 -1.80 -8.38
N GLY A 142 -18.18 -1.11 -9.00
CA GLY A 142 -17.93 -0.38 -10.25
C GLY A 142 -17.10 0.88 -10.04
N SER A 143 -16.54 1.44 -11.11
CA SER A 143 -15.62 2.58 -11.02
C SER A 143 -16.27 3.90 -10.60
N GLY A 144 -17.61 3.99 -10.58
CA GLY A 144 -18.31 5.21 -10.19
C GLY A 144 -18.00 6.41 -11.10
N GLY A 145 -17.65 6.16 -12.36
CA GLY A 145 -17.25 7.21 -13.31
C GLY A 145 -15.77 7.61 -13.23
N GLN A 146 -14.98 6.99 -12.33
CA GLN A 146 -13.53 7.09 -12.41
C GLN A 146 -13.01 6.30 -13.61
N ASN A 147 -12.09 6.92 -14.35
CA ASN A 147 -11.56 6.37 -15.60
C ASN A 147 -10.25 5.61 -15.42
N GLY A 148 -9.64 5.68 -14.23
CA GLY A 148 -8.34 5.07 -13.94
C GLY A 148 -8.38 3.66 -13.39
#